data_AF-A0A7X8GHR2-F1
#
_entry.id   AF-A0A7X8GHR2-F1
#
_cell.length_a   1.000
_cell.length_b   1.000
_cell.length_c   1.000
_cell.angle_alpha   90.00
_cell.angle_beta   90.00
_cell.angle_gamma   90.00
#
_symmetry.space_group_name_H-M   'P 1'
#
loop_
_entity.id
_entity.type
_entity.pdbx_description
1 polymer ?
#
loop_
_entity_poly.entity_id
_entity_poly.type
_entity_poly.pdbx_seq_one_letter_code
_entity_poly.pdbx_strand_id
1 'polypeptide(L)'
;MIQDLEQIEYRRGMLEKGMRPVDLPVKVWRGSKIPADVRAAINTENLLNLGGVYGDKKAGDPMEYDNLKLVLTDDAVEITVFNRGITLFMSDDERVRRIHRVLCELDRSGRD
;
A
#
# COMPACT_ATOMS: atom_id res chain seq x y z
N MET A 1 13.34 10.34 17.90
CA MET A 1 12.74 11.25 16.92
C MET A 1 11.56 10.53 16.33
N ILE A 2 10.33 10.99 16.59
CA ILE A 2 9.13 10.39 15.99
C ILE A 2 9.04 11.01 14.60
N GLN A 3 9.22 10.20 13.57
CA GLN A 3 9.04 10.65 12.19
C GLN A 3 7.53 10.82 11.94
N ASP A 4 7.10 12.05 11.65
CA ASP A 4 5.69 12.32 11.40
C ASP A 4 5.32 11.92 9.96
N LEU A 5 4.21 11.20 9.82
CA LEU A 5 3.65 10.86 8.50
C LEU A 5 2.99 12.10 7.88
N GLU A 6 3.62 12.62 6.83
CA GLU A 6 3.25 13.85 6.12
C GLU A 6 2.36 13.58 4.91
N GLN A 7 2.60 12.49 4.21
CA GLN A 7 1.86 12.16 2.99
C GLN A 7 1.76 10.64 2.78
N ILE A 8 0.63 10.23 2.18
CA ILE A 8 0.42 8.89 1.66
C ILE A 8 0.19 8.99 0.16
N GLU A 9 0.93 8.22 -0.63
CA GLU A 9 0.61 7.93 -2.03
C GLU A 9 0.22 6.46 -2.14
N TYR A 10 -0.94 6.17 -2.73
CA TYR A 10 -1.38 4.81 -2.95
C TYR A 10 -1.82 4.64 -4.40
N ARG A 11 -1.12 3.75 -5.09
CA ARG A 11 -1.35 3.39 -6.48
C ARG A 11 -1.77 1.94 -6.54
N ARG A 12 -2.92 1.67 -7.16
CA ARG A 12 -3.42 0.31 -7.28
C ARG A 12 -4.15 0.06 -8.59
N GLY A 13 -4.16 -1.19 -9.02
CA GLY A 13 -4.95 -1.65 -10.16
C GLY A 13 -4.43 -2.94 -10.77
N MET A 14 -5.07 -3.36 -11.86
CA MET A 14 -4.61 -4.49 -12.67
C MET A 14 -3.67 -3.97 -13.76
N LEU A 15 -2.50 -4.59 -13.88
CA LEU A 15 -1.54 -4.31 -14.94
C LEU A 15 -1.71 -5.33 -16.06
N GLU A 16 -2.29 -4.88 -17.17
CA GLU A 16 -2.37 -5.67 -18.40
C GLU A 16 -1.04 -5.66 -19.16
N LYS A 17 -0.94 -6.55 -20.15
CA LYS A 17 0.24 -6.66 -21.01
C LYS A 17 0.56 -5.32 -21.67
N GLY A 18 1.77 -4.81 -21.40
CA GLY A 18 2.27 -3.55 -21.97
C GLY A 18 2.00 -2.32 -21.10
N MET A 19 1.18 -2.43 -20.05
CA MET A 19 1.03 -1.38 -19.05
C MET A 19 2.24 -1.32 -18.13
N ARG A 20 2.55 -0.13 -17.63
CA ARG A 20 3.54 0.12 -16.58
C ARG A 20 2.84 0.60 -15.32
N PRO A 21 3.44 0.40 -14.13
CA PRO A 21 2.89 0.93 -12.88
C PRO A 21 2.48 2.40 -12.97
N VAL A 22 3.31 3.25 -13.60
CA VAL A 22 3.06 4.70 -13.81
C VAL A 22 1.74 5.01 -14.53
N ASP A 23 1.21 4.08 -15.31
CA ASP A 23 -0.02 4.26 -16.08
C ASP A 23 -1.29 4.09 -15.19
N LEU A 24 -1.15 3.57 -13.97
CA LEU A 24 -2.24 3.47 -12.98
C LEU A 24 -2.54 4.84 -12.31
N PRO A 25 -3.76 5.06 -11.79
CA PRO A 25 -4.03 6.23 -10.97
C PRO A 25 -3.32 6.15 -9.61
N VAL A 26 -2.95 7.31 -9.06
CA VAL A 26 -2.42 7.45 -7.70
C VAL A 26 -3.36 8.31 -6.87
N LYS A 27 -3.74 7.82 -5.69
CA LYS A 27 -4.45 8.60 -4.67
C LYS A 27 -3.43 9.19 -3.70
N VAL A 28 -3.63 10.45 -3.31
CA VAL A 28 -2.69 11.19 -2.47
C VAL A 28 -3.42 11.88 -1.32
N TRP A 29 -2.96 11.62 -0.09
CA TRP A 29 -3.42 12.31 1.12
C TRP A 29 -2.22 13.04 1.75
N ARG A 30 -2.43 14.26 2.23
CA ARG A 30 -1.36 15.13 2.79
C ARG A 30 -1.82 15.75 4.10
N GLY A 31 -0.94 15.77 5.10
CA GLY A 31 -1.14 16.41 6.40
C GLY A 31 -2.48 16.02 7.03
N SER A 32 -3.33 17.01 7.28
CA SER A 32 -4.66 16.83 7.89
C SER A 32 -5.67 16.10 7.01
N LYS A 33 -5.41 15.93 5.71
CA LYS A 33 -6.26 15.13 4.82
C LYS A 33 -6.02 13.63 4.99
N ILE A 34 -4.97 13.21 5.70
CA ILE A 34 -4.77 11.80 6.04
C ILE A 34 -5.83 11.40 7.08
N PRO A 35 -6.73 10.44 6.79
CA PRO A 35 -7.75 10.02 7.74
C PRO A 35 -7.14 9.49 9.04
N ALA A 36 -7.76 9.83 10.17
CA ALA A 36 -7.28 9.41 11.48
C ALA A 36 -7.20 7.88 11.62
N ASP A 37 -8.21 7.17 11.10
CA ASP A 37 -8.27 5.70 11.14
C ASP A 37 -7.15 5.06 10.31
N VAL A 38 -6.82 5.63 9.14
CA VAL A 38 -5.69 5.20 8.32
C VAL A 38 -4.37 5.42 9.06
N ARG A 39 -4.18 6.57 9.70
CA ARG A 39 -2.99 6.86 10.51
C ARG A 39 -2.86 5.88 11.69
N ALA A 40 -3.96 5.61 12.38
CA ALA A 40 -4.00 4.63 13.47
C ALA A 40 -3.69 3.21 12.99
N ALA A 41 -4.21 2.81 11.83
CA ALA A 41 -3.93 1.52 11.21
C ALA A 41 -2.44 1.39 10.83
N ILE A 42 -1.84 2.41 10.20
CA ILE A 42 -0.39 2.41 9.87
C ILE A 42 0.48 2.18 11.10
N ASN A 43 0.15 2.83 12.22
CA ASN A 43 0.89 2.68 13.47
C ASN A 43 0.65 1.32 14.12
N THR A 44 -0.61 0.89 14.25
CA THR A 44 -0.99 -0.39 14.86
C THR A 44 -0.40 -1.57 14.09
N GLU A 45 -0.47 -1.51 12.77
CA GLU A 45 0.06 -2.52 11.85
C GLU A 45 1.55 -2.29 11.56
N ASN A 46 2.18 -1.28 12.16
CA ASN A 46 3.60 -0.96 12.09
C ASN A 46 4.17 -1.03 10.65
N LEU A 47 3.52 -0.34 9.71
CA LEU A 47 3.87 -0.35 8.28
C LEU A 47 5.16 0.39 7.97
N LEU A 48 5.59 1.32 8.82
CA LEU A 48 6.84 2.06 8.63
C LEU A 48 8.06 1.13 8.63
N ASN A 49 7.94 -0.06 9.22
CA ASN A 49 8.98 -1.08 9.25
C ASN A 49 8.77 -2.20 8.20
N LEU A 50 7.82 -2.04 7.27
CA LEU A 50 7.48 -3.04 6.26
C LEU A 50 7.84 -2.60 4.83
N GLY A 51 8.77 -1.65 4.67
CA GLY A 51 9.29 -1.29 3.35
C GLY A 51 9.81 -2.52 2.60
N GLY A 52 9.43 -2.66 1.33
CA GLY A 52 9.84 -3.80 0.52
C GLY A 52 8.85 -4.23 -0.56
N VAL A 53 9.14 -5.39 -1.14
CA VAL A 53 8.35 -6.00 -2.22
C VAL A 53 7.81 -7.35 -1.76
N TYR A 54 6.50 -7.53 -1.93
CA TYR A 54 5.75 -8.70 -1.47
C TYR A 54 4.93 -9.30 -2.62
N GLY A 55 4.61 -10.60 -2.46
CA GLY A 55 3.87 -11.36 -3.46
C GLY A 55 4.67 -11.70 -4.70
N ASP A 56 4.08 -12.51 -5.58
CA ASP A 56 4.69 -12.96 -6.82
C ASP A 56 4.02 -12.29 -8.02
N LYS A 57 4.83 -11.58 -8.83
CA LYS A 57 4.42 -10.96 -10.09
C LYS A 57 3.80 -11.93 -11.09
N LYS A 58 4.19 -13.20 -11.03
CA LYS A 58 3.79 -14.24 -12.00
C LYS A 58 2.56 -15.04 -11.60
N ALA A 59 2.02 -14.79 -10.39
CA ALA A 59 0.92 -15.59 -9.85
C ALA A 59 -0.43 -15.36 -10.55
N GLY A 60 -0.61 -14.23 -11.26
CA GLY A 60 -1.85 -13.88 -11.95
C GLY A 60 -1.61 -13.04 -13.21
N ASP A 61 -2.54 -13.14 -14.16
CA ASP A 61 -2.60 -12.36 -15.41
C ASP A 61 -4.08 -11.96 -15.68
N PRO A 62 -4.43 -10.66 -15.67
CA PRO A 62 -3.56 -9.51 -15.43
C PRO A 62 -3.06 -9.46 -13.98
N MET A 63 -1.88 -8.88 -13.79
CA MET A 63 -1.20 -8.82 -12.49
C MET A 63 -1.83 -7.75 -11.60
N GLU A 64 -2.31 -8.11 -10.40
CA GLU A 64 -2.71 -7.11 -9.40
C GLU A 64 -1.45 -6.38 -8.89
N TYR A 65 -1.50 -5.06 -8.85
CA TYR A 65 -0.43 -4.20 -8.37
C TYR A 65 -0.96 -3.24 -7.31
N ASP A 66 -0.33 -3.25 -6.15
CA ASP A 66 -0.49 -2.25 -5.10
C ASP A 66 0.87 -1.64 -4.78
N ASN A 67 0.95 -0.31 -4.71
CA ASN A 67 2.14 0.42 -4.27
C ASN A 67 1.71 1.52 -3.31
N LEU A 68 2.23 1.44 -2.09
CA LEU A 68 1.99 2.37 -1.01
C LEU A 68 3.31 3.05 -0.66
N LYS A 69 3.34 4.37 -0.76
CA LYS A 69 4.46 5.20 -0.33
C LYS A 69 4.02 6.08 0.84
N LEU A 70 4.71 5.91 1.96
CA LEU A 70 4.51 6.67 3.19
C LEU A 70 5.66 7.67 3.30
N VAL A 71 5.37 8.95 3.07
CA VAL A 71 6.36 10.02 3.15
C VAL A 71 6.34 10.57 4.57
N LEU A 72 7.50 10.51 5.20
CA LEU A 72 7.79 11.03 6.53
C LEU A 72 8.60 12.33 6.40
N THR A 73 8.79 13.04 7.52
CA THR A 73 9.56 14.30 7.52
C THR A 73 10.97 14.18 6.95
N ASP A 74 11.67 13.08 7.24
CA ASP A 74 13.08 12.89 6.83
C ASP A 74 13.32 11.67 5.93
N ASP A 75 12.29 10.87 5.66
CA ASP A 75 12.43 9.59 4.94
C ASP A 75 11.14 9.18 4.23
N ALA A 76 11.17 8.12 3.44
CA ALA A 76 9.98 7.50 2.89
C ALA A 76 10.06 5.97 2.93
N VAL A 77 8.93 5.36 3.29
CA VAL A 77 8.76 3.90 3.29
C VAL A 77 7.90 3.52 2.09
N GLU A 78 8.42 2.67 1.21
CA GLU A 78 7.72 2.20 0.02
C GLU A 78 7.45 0.69 0.11
N ILE A 79 6.19 0.32 -0.12
CA ILE A 79 5.69 -1.05 -0.04
C ILE A 79 5.02 -1.37 -1.37
N THR A 80 5.49 -2.41 -2.04
CA THR A 80 4.85 -2.93 -3.25
C THR A 80 4.34 -4.34 -3.00
N VAL A 81 3.09 -4.61 -3.38
CA VAL A 81 2.49 -5.95 -3.33
C VAL A 81 2.00 -6.33 -4.72
N PHE A 82 2.42 -7.50 -5.18
CA PHE A 82 1.93 -8.11 -6.42
C PHE A 82 0.93 -9.22 -6.10
N ASN A 83 -0.16 -9.30 -6.87
CA ASN A 83 -1.15 -10.38 -6.75
C ASN A 83 -1.57 -10.58 -5.28
N ARG A 84 -1.92 -9.47 -4.61
CA ARG A 84 -2.19 -9.42 -3.17
C ARG A 84 -3.28 -10.42 -2.77
N GLY A 85 -4.36 -10.52 -3.54
CA GLY A 85 -5.42 -11.50 -3.29
C GLY A 85 -4.90 -12.94 -3.30
N ILE A 86 -4.10 -13.30 -4.31
CA ILE A 86 -3.48 -14.64 -4.42
C ILE A 86 -2.48 -14.87 -3.28
N THR A 87 -1.67 -13.86 -2.96
CA THR A 87 -0.66 -13.93 -1.89
C THR A 87 -1.29 -14.15 -0.51
N LEU A 88 -2.43 -13.50 -0.24
CA LEU A 88 -3.21 -13.69 0.99
C LEU A 88 -3.86 -15.08 1.07
N PHE A 89 -4.27 -15.63 -0.07
CA PHE A 89 -4.90 -16.94 -0.14
C PHE A 89 -3.88 -18.08 -0.02
N MET A 90 -2.70 -17.91 -0.64
CA MET A 90 -1.68 -18.96 -0.77
C MET A 90 -0.58 -18.89 0.30
N SER A 91 -0.47 -17.80 1.05
CA SER A 91 0.57 -17.65 2.09
C SER A 91 0.01 -17.19 3.43
N ASP A 92 0.66 -17.65 4.50
CA ASP A 92 0.46 -17.17 5.87
C ASP A 92 1.42 -16.01 6.22
N ASP A 93 1.88 -15.22 5.24
CA ASP A 93 2.76 -14.07 5.52
C ASP A 93 1.99 -12.96 6.26
N GLU A 94 2.19 -12.89 7.58
CA GLU A 94 1.55 -11.88 8.42
C GLU A 94 1.89 -10.45 7.98
N ARG A 95 3.06 -10.21 7.35
CA ARG A 95 3.39 -8.87 6.83
C ARG A 95 2.41 -8.46 5.75
N VAL A 96 2.03 -9.38 4.86
CA VAL A 96 1.04 -9.13 3.80
C VAL A 96 -0.35 -8.92 4.40
N ARG A 97 -0.71 -9.62 5.47
CA ARG A 97 -1.98 -9.41 6.19
C ARG A 97 -2.05 -8.04 6.84
N ARG A 98 -0.98 -7.60 7.51
CA ARG A 98 -0.85 -6.25 8.09
C ARG A 98 -0.98 -5.16 7.02
N ILE A 99 -0.26 -5.31 5.91
CA ILE A 99 -0.36 -4.40 4.75
C ILE A 99 -1.80 -4.37 4.24
N HIS A 100 -2.42 -5.53 4.02
CA HIS A 100 -3.79 -5.64 3.54
C HIS A 100 -4.80 -4.91 4.42
N ARG A 101 -4.71 -5.03 5.75
CA ARG A 101 -5.60 -4.33 6.68
C ARG A 101 -5.54 -2.81 6.48
N VAL A 102 -4.35 -2.22 6.35
CA VAL A 102 -4.20 -0.78 6.08
C VAL A 102 -4.71 -0.40 4.69
N LEU A 103 -4.39 -1.19 3.66
CA LEU A 103 -4.85 -0.91 2.30
C LEU A 103 -6.39 -0.92 2.18
N CYS A 104 -7.07 -1.77 2.95
CA CYS A 104 -8.53 -1.78 3.07
C CYS A 104 -9.08 -0.48 3.70
N GLU A 105 -8.41 0.08 4.71
CA GLU A 105 -8.81 1.38 5.28
C GLU A 105 -8.60 2.54 4.29
N LEU A 106 -7.52 2.51 3.51
CA LEU A 106 -7.28 3.47 2.42
C LEU A 106 -8.37 3.40 1.33
N ASP A 107 -8.84 2.20 1.00
CA ASP A 107 -9.91 2.02 0.03
C ASP A 107 -11.27 2.54 0.53
N ARG A 108 -11.54 2.46 1.84
CA ARG A 108 -12.76 3.02 2.44
C ARG A 108 -12.72 4.53 2.48
N SER A 109 -11.58 5.12 2.83
CA SER A 109 -11.40 6.56 2.94
C SER A 109 -11.24 7.29 1.60
N GLY A 110 -10.95 6.58 0.51
CA GLY A 110 -10.87 7.15 -0.83
C GLY A 110 -12.14 7.02 -1.66
N ARG A 111 -13.31 6.82 -1.01
CA ARG A 111 -14.65 6.86 -1.64
C ARG A 111 -15.31 8.19 -1.25
N ASP A 112 -15.04 9.22 -2.05
CA ASP A 112 -15.86 10.43 -2.12
C ASP A 112 -16.83 10.30 -3.29
#